data_AF-A0A6J1KP61-F1
#
_entry.id   AF-A0A6J1KP61-F1
#
_cell.length_a   1.000
_cell.length_b   1.000
_cell.length_c   1.000
_cell.angle_alpha   90.00
_cell.angle_beta   90.00
_cell.angle_gamma   90.00
#
_symmetry.space_group_name_H-M   'P 1'
#
loop_
_entity.id
_entity.type
_entity.pdbx_description
1 polymer ?
#
loop_
_entity_poly.entity_id
_entity_poly.type
_entity_poly.pdbx_seq_one_letter_code
_entity_poly.pdbx_strand_id
1 'polypeptide(L)'
;MSNTSIARICCTHPRSNARLFSKRKQWNGSRTFSTSISPPKSVTNPLLIRLPSALIVASQVTPSDAPQRSEEWFALRRDKLTTSTFSTALGFWKGSRRFELWHEKVFPSEIKKPEARQQYAMEWGVLNEENAIHRYKSITGRDVSFLGFATHSEQQLEWLGASPDGLLGCFQGGGILEVKCPYNKGKPEKGLPWSTMPFYYMPQVQGQLEIMDREWADLYCWTPNGSTIFRVCRERGYWELIHEMLREFWWENVVPAREALSLGREEEVESYKPTSTHKQTGVAISKSIKLASDAKLLCREIAGHVEFYR
;
A
#
# COMPACT_ATOMS: atom_id res chain seq x y z
N MET A 1 20.11 11.82 -62.21
CA MET A 1 19.33 12.89 -61.56
C MET A 1 18.86 12.36 -60.21
N SER A 2 19.61 12.53 -59.11
CA SER A 2 19.70 13.75 -58.27
C SER A 2 18.35 14.06 -57.60
N ASN A 3 18.14 13.79 -56.30
CA ASN A 3 18.86 14.46 -55.21
C ASN A 3 19.00 13.62 -53.92
N THR A 4 20.22 13.63 -53.39
CA THR A 4 20.56 13.26 -52.01
C THR A 4 20.37 14.47 -51.10
N SER A 5 19.88 14.29 -49.87
CA SER A 5 20.07 15.27 -48.80
C SER A 5 20.56 14.58 -47.53
N ILE A 6 21.76 14.96 -47.10
CA ILE A 6 22.43 14.45 -45.90
C ILE A 6 22.48 15.60 -44.90
N ALA A 7 21.93 15.40 -43.70
CA ALA A 7 22.18 16.27 -42.56
C ALA A 7 23.24 15.64 -41.65
N ARG A 8 24.44 16.20 -41.62
CA ARG A 8 25.46 15.88 -40.60
C ARG A 8 25.20 16.74 -39.37
N ILE A 9 25.28 16.15 -38.18
CA ILE A 9 25.55 16.88 -36.94
C ILE A 9 26.87 16.34 -36.38
N CYS A 10 27.80 17.24 -36.07
CA CYS A 10 29.14 16.92 -35.63
C CYS A 10 29.22 16.88 -34.10
N CYS A 11 29.99 15.94 -33.56
CA CYS A 11 30.22 15.80 -32.12
C CYS A 11 31.30 16.78 -31.63
N THR A 12 31.15 17.32 -30.41
CA THR A 12 32.28 17.74 -29.58
C THR A 12 32.08 17.36 -28.11
N HIS A 13 33.01 16.55 -27.59
CA HIS A 13 33.30 16.44 -26.16
C HIS A 13 34.59 17.21 -25.87
N PRO A 14 34.81 17.60 -24.60
CA PRO A 14 36.13 17.41 -23.99
C PRO A 14 36.09 16.54 -22.73
N ARG A 15 37.24 15.94 -22.40
CA ARG A 15 37.49 15.06 -21.24
C ARG A 15 38.72 15.55 -20.45
N SER A 16 38.85 15.13 -19.19
CA SER A 16 40.09 15.11 -18.36
C SER A 16 40.55 16.51 -17.85
N ASN A 17 41.21 16.74 -16.70
CA ASN A 17 41.72 15.99 -15.52
C ASN A 17 41.57 16.94 -14.26
N ALA A 18 42.07 16.75 -13.01
CA ALA A 18 43.01 15.78 -12.41
C ALA A 18 42.81 15.56 -10.88
N ARG A 19 43.07 14.31 -10.43
CA ARG A 19 43.82 13.85 -9.23
C ARG A 19 44.03 14.71 -7.95
N LEU A 20 43.80 14.02 -6.81
CA LEU A 20 44.58 13.99 -5.54
C LEU A 20 44.62 15.23 -4.63
N PHE A 21 44.18 15.06 -3.37
CA PHE A 21 45.12 14.97 -2.22
C PHE A 21 44.47 14.28 -1.02
N SER A 22 45.25 13.51 -0.26
CA SER A 22 44.81 12.87 0.99
C SER A 22 45.19 13.71 2.22
N LYS A 23 44.49 13.49 3.34
CA LYS A 23 45.09 13.41 4.68
C LYS A 23 44.08 12.91 5.73
N ARG A 24 44.17 11.62 6.07
CA ARG A 24 43.80 11.16 7.42
C ARG A 24 44.86 11.70 8.39
N LYS A 25 44.45 12.19 9.56
CA LYS A 25 45.31 12.27 10.74
C LYS A 25 44.60 11.63 11.91
N GLN A 26 45.05 10.44 12.29
CA GLN A 26 44.87 9.94 13.65
C GLN A 26 45.63 10.85 14.62
N TRP A 27 45.07 11.04 15.81
CA TRP A 27 45.84 11.53 16.97
C TRP A 27 45.56 10.60 18.15
N ASN A 28 46.50 9.70 18.44
CA ASN A 28 46.52 8.97 19.70
C ASN A 28 47.23 9.84 20.75
N GLY A 29 46.60 10.03 21.90
CA GLY A 29 47.20 10.73 23.05
C GLY A 29 46.89 9.99 24.35
N SER A 30 47.77 9.08 24.76
CA SER A 30 47.69 8.40 26.06
C SER A 30 48.42 9.18 27.15
N ARG A 31 47.85 9.21 28.37
CA ARG A 31 48.45 9.40 29.72
C ARG A 31 47.33 9.86 30.68
N THR A 32 47.22 9.45 31.95
CA THR A 32 47.91 8.40 32.74
C THR A 32 47.03 8.02 33.94
N PHE A 33 47.24 6.86 34.54
CA PHE A 33 46.56 6.42 35.77
C PHE A 33 46.94 7.27 37.00
N SER A 34 46.04 7.32 37.99
CA SER A 34 46.38 7.50 39.40
C SER A 34 45.48 6.61 40.26
N THR A 35 46.03 6.06 41.34
CA THR A 35 45.47 4.96 42.13
C THR A 35 45.14 5.40 43.56
N SER A 36 44.04 4.87 44.13
CA SER A 36 43.88 4.75 45.58
C SER A 36 42.93 3.59 45.92
N ILE A 37 43.28 2.86 46.98
CA ILE A 37 42.69 1.57 47.37
C ILE A 37 41.71 1.76 48.54
N SER A 38 40.67 0.95 48.63
CA SER A 38 39.93 0.70 49.89
C SER A 38 39.27 -0.70 49.91
N PRO A 39 39.12 -1.34 51.09
CA PRO A 39 38.79 -2.77 51.24
C PRO A 39 37.28 -3.08 51.20
N PRO A 40 36.88 -4.36 51.01
CA PRO A 40 35.49 -4.75 50.79
C PRO A 40 34.65 -4.76 52.09
N LYS A 41 33.37 -4.41 51.95
CA LYS A 41 32.35 -4.65 53.00
C LYS A 41 31.12 -5.34 52.41
N SER A 42 30.78 -6.47 53.01
CA SER A 42 29.55 -7.21 52.77
C SER A 42 28.34 -6.43 53.27
N VAL A 43 27.34 -6.22 52.41
CA VAL A 43 25.94 -6.00 52.81
C VAL A 43 25.01 -6.71 51.82
N THR A 44 24.09 -7.48 52.39
CA THR A 44 23.01 -8.31 51.79
C THR A 44 22.30 -7.77 50.55
N ASN A 45 22.08 -8.66 49.56
CA ASN A 45 21.09 -8.50 48.48
C ASN A 45 19.66 -8.36 49.04
N PRO A 46 18.89 -7.33 48.66
CA PRO A 46 17.45 -7.45 48.54
C PRO A 46 17.11 -8.12 47.20
N LEU A 47 16.24 -9.14 47.24
CA LEU A 47 15.73 -9.81 46.04
C LEU A 47 14.83 -8.87 45.23
N LEU A 48 15.41 -8.14 44.29
CA LEU A 48 14.65 -7.43 43.25
C LEU A 48 14.03 -8.46 42.30
N ILE A 49 12.80 -8.87 42.61
CA ILE A 49 11.93 -9.60 41.69
C ILE A 49 11.73 -8.71 40.46
N ARG A 50 12.46 -9.01 39.38
CA ARG A 50 12.18 -8.45 38.06
C ARG A 50 10.83 -8.97 37.59
N LEU A 51 9.79 -8.17 37.81
CA LEU A 51 8.53 -8.29 37.07
C LEU A 51 8.85 -8.28 35.57
N PRO A 52 8.42 -9.30 34.79
CA PRO A 52 8.55 -9.27 33.34
C PRO A 52 7.86 -8.03 32.79
N SER A 53 8.59 -7.24 32.02
CA SER A 53 8.08 -5.99 31.44
C SER A 53 6.93 -6.28 30.47
N ALA A 54 5.89 -5.45 30.58
CA ALA A 54 4.81 -5.27 29.61
C ALA A 54 4.21 -6.55 28.99
N LEU A 55 3.00 -6.89 29.45
CA LEU A 55 2.04 -7.59 28.58
C LEU A 55 1.83 -6.72 27.33
N ILE A 56 2.54 -7.05 26.24
CA ILE A 56 2.16 -6.60 24.91
C ILE A 56 0.83 -7.30 24.62
N VAL A 57 -0.27 -6.58 24.83
CA VAL A 57 -1.55 -6.96 24.26
C VAL A 57 -1.35 -6.92 22.75
N ALA A 58 -1.18 -8.10 22.16
CA ALA A 58 -1.25 -8.23 20.71
C ALA A 58 -2.62 -7.72 20.30
N SER A 59 -2.67 -6.55 19.67
CA SER A 59 -3.91 -5.92 19.25
C SER A 59 -4.51 -6.79 18.16
N GLN A 60 -5.40 -7.71 18.54
CA GLN A 60 -5.92 -8.68 17.61
C GLN A 60 -6.85 -7.94 16.64
N VAL A 61 -6.38 -7.79 15.39
CA VAL A 61 -7.22 -7.46 14.25
C VAL A 61 -8.35 -8.49 14.25
N THR A 62 -9.56 -8.07 14.58
CA THR A 62 -10.77 -8.90 14.57
C THR A 62 -11.24 -9.05 13.12
N PRO A 63 -11.00 -10.19 12.46
CA PRO A 63 -11.49 -10.40 11.11
C PRO A 63 -12.97 -10.75 11.18
N SER A 64 -13.75 -10.25 10.23
CA SER A 64 -15.07 -10.80 10.00
C SER A 64 -14.97 -12.02 9.07
N ASP A 65 -15.64 -13.11 9.46
CA ASP A 65 -15.84 -14.30 8.63
C ASP A 65 -16.83 -14.08 7.47
N ALA A 66 -17.36 -12.86 7.30
CA ALA A 66 -18.23 -12.50 6.17
C ALA A 66 -17.53 -12.79 4.83
N PRO A 67 -18.09 -13.67 3.97
CA PRO A 67 -17.46 -14.02 2.70
C PRO A 67 -17.25 -12.78 1.82
N GLN A 68 -16.10 -12.69 1.17
CA GLN A 68 -15.79 -11.54 0.30
C GLN A 68 -16.87 -11.43 -0.79
N ARG A 69 -17.42 -10.22 -0.98
CA ARG A 69 -18.55 -9.91 -1.88
C ARG A 69 -19.95 -10.36 -1.41
N SER A 70 -20.10 -10.88 -0.18
CA SER A 70 -21.43 -11.10 0.41
C SER A 70 -22.10 -9.77 0.81
N GLU A 71 -23.41 -9.78 1.08
CA GLU A 71 -24.14 -8.59 1.54
C GLU A 71 -23.62 -8.09 2.89
N GLU A 72 -23.27 -9.01 3.80
CA GLU A 72 -22.65 -8.72 5.08
C GLU A 72 -21.28 -8.04 4.90
N TRP A 73 -20.47 -8.51 3.95
CA TRP A 73 -19.18 -7.90 3.62
C TRP A 73 -19.34 -6.49 3.06
N PHE A 74 -20.35 -6.25 2.21
CA PHE A 74 -20.67 -4.89 1.75
C PHE A 74 -21.19 -4.00 2.89
N ALA A 75 -22.00 -4.53 3.82
CA ALA A 75 -22.50 -3.80 4.96
C ALA A 75 -21.37 -3.34 5.91
N LEU A 76 -20.43 -4.23 6.24
CA LEU A 76 -19.26 -3.92 7.07
C LEU A 76 -18.37 -2.83 6.47
N ARG A 77 -18.30 -2.76 5.14
CA ARG A 77 -17.49 -1.78 4.38
C ARG A 77 -18.18 -0.44 4.14
N ARG A 78 -19.49 -0.34 4.38
CA ARG A 78 -20.29 0.87 4.12
C ARG A 78 -19.71 2.07 4.89
N ASP A 79 -19.52 1.88 6.19
CA ASP A 79 -19.10 2.92 7.14
C ASP A 79 -17.60 2.87 7.46
N LYS A 80 -16.81 2.56 6.42
CA LYS A 80 -15.35 2.41 6.44
C LYS A 80 -14.73 2.97 5.17
N LEU A 81 -13.63 3.71 5.29
CA LEU A 81 -12.77 4.02 4.15
C LEU A 81 -11.90 2.79 3.87
N THR A 82 -12.07 2.17 2.70
CA THR A 82 -11.42 0.91 2.38
C THR A 82 -10.13 1.11 1.60
N THR A 83 -9.11 0.27 1.82
CA THR A 83 -7.78 0.43 1.18
C THR A 83 -7.84 0.57 -0.35
N SER A 84 -8.74 -0.15 -1.00
CA SER A 84 -9.01 -0.07 -2.46
C SER A 84 -9.44 1.33 -2.94
N THR A 85 -9.99 2.18 -2.07
CA THR A 85 -10.43 3.54 -2.39
C THR A 85 -9.40 4.62 -1.99
N PHE A 86 -8.27 4.25 -1.36
CA PHE A 86 -7.31 5.24 -0.84
C PHE A 86 -6.74 6.14 -1.94
N SER A 87 -6.34 5.60 -3.10
CA SER A 87 -5.83 6.43 -4.21
C SER A 87 -6.85 7.48 -4.68
N THR A 88 -8.15 7.17 -4.59
CA THR A 88 -9.25 8.12 -4.88
C THR A 88 -9.40 9.18 -3.78
N ALA A 89 -9.42 8.79 -2.51
CA ALA A 89 -9.45 9.73 -1.38
C ALA A 89 -8.24 10.68 -1.37
N LEU A 90 -7.06 10.18 -1.77
CA LEU A 90 -5.83 10.95 -1.94
C LEU A 90 -5.80 11.83 -3.20
N GLY A 91 -6.84 11.79 -4.05
CA GLY A 91 -6.96 12.62 -5.25
C GLY A 91 -6.06 12.21 -6.43
N PHE A 92 -5.67 10.94 -6.56
CA PHE A 92 -4.77 10.50 -7.66
C PHE A 92 -5.44 10.59 -9.05
N TRP A 93 -6.78 10.62 -9.09
CA TRP A 93 -7.56 10.65 -10.32
C TRP A 93 -8.07 12.05 -10.62
N LYS A 94 -7.98 12.46 -11.88
CA LYS A 94 -8.49 13.76 -12.35
C LYS A 94 -10.03 13.80 -12.32
N GLY A 95 -10.57 15.02 -12.25
CA GLY A 95 -12.02 15.26 -12.31
C GLY A 95 -12.70 15.07 -10.97
N SER A 96 -13.88 14.47 -10.99
CA SER A 96 -14.82 14.37 -9.85
C SER A 96 -14.61 13.16 -8.95
N ARG A 97 -13.67 12.25 -9.24
CA ARG A 97 -13.54 10.95 -8.52
C ARG A 97 -13.46 11.05 -6.98
N ARG A 98 -12.76 12.05 -6.44
CA ARG A 98 -12.67 12.29 -4.99
C ARG A 98 -14.01 12.73 -4.38
N PHE A 99 -14.78 13.54 -5.12
CA PHE A 99 -16.15 13.92 -4.77
C PHE A 99 -17.14 12.75 -4.93
N GLU A 100 -17.02 11.94 -5.98
CA GLU A 100 -17.84 10.74 -6.18
C GLU A 100 -17.71 9.79 -4.98
N LEU A 101 -16.47 9.51 -4.54
CA LEU A 101 -16.23 8.70 -3.33
C LEU A 101 -16.82 9.32 -2.07
N TRP A 102 -16.73 10.65 -1.90
CA TRP A 102 -17.36 11.34 -0.77
C TRP A 102 -18.89 11.19 -0.81
N HIS A 103 -19.49 11.37 -1.99
CA HIS A 103 -20.93 11.21 -2.19
C HIS A 103 -21.40 9.77 -1.94
N GLU A 104 -20.64 8.75 -2.37
CA GLU A 104 -20.90 7.34 -2.03
C GLU A 104 -20.83 7.08 -0.52
N LYS A 105 -20.00 7.83 0.22
CA LYS A 105 -19.88 7.71 1.67
C LYS A 105 -20.91 8.51 2.45
N VAL A 106 -21.36 9.66 1.96
CA VAL A 106 -22.38 10.50 2.62
C VAL A 106 -23.80 10.01 2.30
N PHE A 107 -24.06 9.62 1.05
CA PHE A 107 -25.38 9.22 0.53
C PHE A 107 -25.40 7.75 0.06
N PRO A 108 -25.31 6.77 0.97
CA PRO A 108 -25.23 5.34 0.60
C PRO A 108 -26.51 4.80 -0.08
N SER A 109 -27.64 5.51 0.04
CA SER A 109 -28.89 5.23 -0.67
C SER A 109 -28.87 5.66 -2.14
N GLU A 110 -27.94 6.52 -2.54
CA GLU A 110 -27.86 7.12 -3.88
C GLU A 110 -26.71 6.56 -4.73
N ILE A 111 -26.12 5.44 -4.31
CA ILE A 111 -25.03 4.77 -5.03
C ILE A 111 -25.49 4.42 -6.44
N LYS A 112 -24.94 5.15 -7.42
CA LYS A 112 -25.24 4.95 -8.83
C LYS A 112 -24.71 3.60 -9.28
N LYS A 113 -25.47 2.90 -10.12
CA LYS A 113 -24.97 1.68 -10.77
C LYS A 113 -23.71 2.03 -11.58
N PRO A 114 -22.64 1.20 -11.50
CA PRO A 114 -21.42 1.43 -12.27
C PRO A 114 -21.74 1.46 -13.77
N GLU A 115 -20.94 2.22 -14.55
CA GLU A 115 -21.04 2.18 -16.00
C GLU A 115 -20.77 0.75 -16.51
N ALA A 116 -21.39 0.31 -17.60
CA ALA A 116 -21.23 -1.04 -18.13
C ALA A 116 -19.75 -1.46 -18.28
N ARG A 117 -18.86 -0.55 -18.70
CA ARG A 117 -17.41 -0.82 -18.81
C ARG A 117 -16.74 -1.10 -17.46
N GLN A 118 -17.18 -0.41 -16.41
CA GLN A 118 -16.67 -0.56 -15.05
C GLN A 118 -17.19 -1.88 -14.46
N GLN A 119 -18.47 -2.18 -14.68
CA GLN A 119 -19.09 -3.46 -14.34
C GLN A 119 -18.36 -4.65 -14.99
N TYR A 120 -18.15 -4.65 -16.32
CA TYR A 120 -17.41 -5.72 -16.99
C TYR A 120 -15.97 -5.89 -16.49
N ALA A 121 -15.31 -4.79 -16.09
CA ALA A 121 -13.97 -4.84 -15.50
C ALA A 121 -13.97 -5.46 -14.11
N MET A 122 -15.02 -5.23 -13.31
CA MET A 122 -15.22 -5.85 -12.01
C MET A 122 -15.54 -7.34 -12.16
N GLU A 123 -16.51 -7.69 -13.00
CA GLU A 123 -16.89 -9.09 -13.31
C GLU A 123 -15.71 -9.91 -13.81
N TRP A 124 -14.87 -9.34 -14.69
CA TRP A 124 -13.62 -9.96 -15.13
C TRP A 124 -12.65 -10.23 -13.96
N GLY A 125 -12.56 -9.32 -13.00
CA GLY A 125 -11.79 -9.51 -11.76
C GLY A 125 -12.31 -10.70 -10.96
N VAL A 126 -13.61 -10.67 -10.62
CA VAL A 126 -14.31 -11.72 -9.86
C VAL A 126 -14.11 -13.10 -10.47
N LEU A 127 -14.30 -13.23 -11.78
CA LEU A 127 -14.22 -14.51 -12.49
C LEU A 127 -12.82 -15.15 -12.51
N ASN A 128 -11.77 -14.33 -12.44
CA ASN A 128 -10.39 -14.78 -12.64
C ASN A 128 -9.54 -14.81 -11.38
N GLU A 129 -9.99 -14.22 -10.28
CA GLU A 129 -9.24 -14.11 -9.02
C GLU A 129 -8.85 -15.46 -8.43
N GLU A 130 -9.78 -16.41 -8.33
CA GLU A 130 -9.50 -17.77 -7.83
C GLU A 130 -8.48 -18.51 -8.72
N ASN A 131 -8.65 -18.41 -10.04
CA ASN A 131 -7.71 -18.97 -11.03
C ASN A 131 -6.31 -18.34 -10.91
N ALA A 132 -6.25 -17.03 -10.67
CA ALA A 132 -5.01 -16.31 -10.44
C ALA A 132 -4.34 -16.74 -9.13
N ILE A 133 -5.08 -16.84 -8.02
CA ILE A 133 -4.58 -17.36 -6.73
C ILE A 133 -4.04 -18.78 -6.93
N HIS A 134 -4.78 -19.68 -7.59
CA HIS A 134 -4.31 -21.03 -7.87
C HIS A 134 -3.00 -21.03 -8.70
N ARG A 135 -2.88 -20.15 -9.71
CA ARG A 135 -1.63 -20.01 -10.47
C ARG A 135 -0.48 -19.46 -9.61
N TYR A 136 -0.74 -18.49 -8.73
CA TYR A 136 0.25 -17.97 -7.77
C TYR A 136 0.76 -19.09 -6.83
N LYS A 137 -0.14 -19.92 -6.28
CA LYS A 137 0.23 -21.09 -5.46
C LYS A 137 1.11 -22.07 -6.26
N SER A 138 0.71 -22.38 -7.49
CA SER A 138 1.46 -23.26 -8.40
C SER A 138 2.85 -22.74 -8.76
N ILE A 139 3.03 -21.42 -8.94
CA ILE A 139 4.32 -20.81 -9.25
C ILE A 139 5.23 -20.74 -8.02
N THR A 140 4.69 -20.29 -6.89
CA THR A 140 5.49 -19.95 -5.70
C THR A 140 5.68 -21.11 -4.72
N GLY A 141 4.87 -22.17 -4.82
CA GLY A 141 4.79 -23.24 -3.83
C GLY A 141 4.25 -22.79 -2.47
N ARG A 142 3.73 -21.56 -2.36
CA ARG A 142 3.20 -21.01 -1.10
C ARG A 142 1.73 -21.33 -0.94
N ASP A 143 1.34 -21.64 0.30
CA ASP A 143 -0.06 -21.59 0.68
C ASP A 143 -0.56 -20.16 0.83
N VAL A 144 -1.85 -20.00 0.51
CA VAL A 144 -2.61 -18.76 0.60
C VAL A 144 -3.84 -19.10 1.44
N SER A 145 -3.99 -18.42 2.57
CA SER A 145 -5.17 -18.54 3.44
C SER A 145 -6.12 -17.37 3.17
N PHE A 146 -7.43 -17.65 3.18
CA PHE A 146 -8.43 -16.59 3.03
C PHE A 146 -8.53 -15.73 4.30
N LEU A 147 -8.90 -14.46 4.13
CA LEU A 147 -9.31 -13.56 5.20
C LEU A 147 -10.42 -12.65 4.65
N GLY A 148 -11.49 -12.43 5.41
CA GLY A 148 -12.62 -11.60 5.00
C GLY A 148 -12.34 -10.09 5.06
N PHE A 149 -13.10 -9.38 5.89
CA PHE A 149 -12.90 -7.94 6.12
C PHE A 149 -12.29 -7.69 7.50
N ALA A 150 -11.30 -6.82 7.56
CA ALA A 150 -10.59 -6.43 8.78
C ALA A 150 -10.58 -4.92 8.93
N THR A 151 -10.81 -4.42 10.14
CA THR A 151 -10.57 -3.03 10.53
C THR A 151 -9.21 -2.89 11.19
N HIS A 152 -8.69 -1.67 11.29
CA HIS A 152 -7.48 -1.41 12.07
C HIS A 152 -7.69 -1.82 13.54
N SER A 153 -6.66 -2.35 14.19
CA SER A 153 -6.74 -2.87 15.57
C SER A 153 -6.81 -1.77 16.64
N GLU A 154 -6.25 -0.59 16.35
CA GLU A 154 -6.46 0.62 17.15
C GLU A 154 -7.85 1.22 16.91
N GLN A 155 -8.62 1.41 17.99
CA GLN A 155 -9.99 1.95 17.97
C GLN A 155 -10.11 3.29 17.20
N GLN A 156 -9.14 4.19 17.36
CA GLN A 156 -9.10 5.49 16.68
C GLN A 156 -8.98 5.39 15.14
N LEU A 157 -8.63 4.20 14.62
CA LEU A 157 -8.47 3.89 13.21
C LEU A 157 -9.52 2.88 12.70
N GLU A 158 -10.54 2.51 13.49
CA GLU A 158 -11.64 1.63 13.07
C GLU A 158 -12.48 2.16 11.89
N TRP A 159 -12.31 3.42 11.49
CA TRP A 159 -12.90 3.96 10.27
C TRP A 159 -12.15 3.51 9.00
N LEU A 160 -10.98 2.89 9.14
CA LEU A 160 -10.20 2.27 8.06
C LEU A 160 -10.45 0.76 7.99
N GLY A 161 -10.48 0.19 6.79
CA GLY A 161 -10.60 -1.27 6.65
C GLY A 161 -9.99 -1.85 5.37
N ALA A 162 -9.60 -3.11 5.47
CA ALA A 162 -8.93 -3.89 4.43
C ALA A 162 -9.67 -5.21 4.16
N SER A 163 -9.60 -5.66 2.92
CA SER A 163 -9.77 -7.07 2.54
C SER A 163 -8.59 -7.40 1.63
N PRO A 164 -7.58 -8.14 2.12
CA PRO A 164 -6.57 -8.73 1.25
C PRO A 164 -7.15 -9.95 0.52
N ASP A 165 -6.67 -10.25 -0.68
CA ASP A 165 -7.12 -11.44 -1.42
C ASP A 165 -6.50 -12.74 -0.87
N GLY A 166 -5.49 -12.62 0.01
CA GLY A 166 -5.09 -13.71 0.89
C GLY A 166 -3.97 -13.35 1.88
N LEU A 167 -3.73 -14.25 2.83
CA LEU A 167 -2.60 -14.21 3.77
C LEU A 167 -1.55 -15.25 3.39
N LEU A 168 -0.28 -14.85 3.45
CA LEU A 168 0.88 -15.65 3.08
C LEU A 168 1.62 -16.09 4.34
N GLY A 169 1.14 -17.18 4.94
CA GLY A 169 1.62 -17.75 6.18
C GLY A 169 0.92 -17.19 7.42
N CYS A 170 0.45 -18.07 8.30
CA CYS A 170 -0.36 -17.75 9.48
C CYS A 170 0.48 -17.37 10.73
N PHE A 171 1.73 -16.93 10.56
CA PHE A 171 2.68 -16.68 11.64
C PHE A 171 3.16 -15.22 11.64
N GLN A 172 3.77 -14.80 12.75
CA GLN A 172 4.34 -13.45 12.89
C GLN A 172 5.47 -13.24 11.87
N GLY A 173 5.30 -12.31 10.94
CA GLY A 173 6.20 -12.12 9.78
C GLY A 173 5.72 -12.76 8.47
N GLY A 174 4.54 -13.39 8.46
CA GLY A 174 3.79 -13.68 7.24
C GLY A 174 3.46 -12.40 6.46
N GLY A 175 2.97 -12.56 5.23
CA GLY A 175 2.67 -11.45 4.32
C GLY A 175 1.24 -11.41 3.84
N ILE A 176 0.97 -10.50 2.92
CA ILE A 176 -0.32 -10.31 2.25
C ILE A 176 -0.19 -10.69 0.77
N LEU A 177 -1.20 -11.34 0.20
CA LEU A 177 -1.40 -11.44 -1.24
C LEU A 177 -2.46 -10.42 -1.68
N GLU A 178 -2.15 -9.65 -2.71
CA GLU A 178 -3.09 -8.78 -3.42
C GLU A 178 -3.08 -9.16 -4.90
N VAL A 179 -4.23 -9.56 -5.44
CA VAL A 179 -4.37 -10.09 -6.81
C VAL A 179 -5.04 -9.06 -7.71
N LYS A 180 -4.49 -8.86 -8.90
CA LYS A 180 -5.05 -7.97 -9.91
C LYS A 180 -5.13 -8.67 -11.27
N CYS A 181 -6.35 -8.78 -11.78
CA CYS A 181 -6.67 -9.29 -13.10
C CYS A 181 -7.07 -8.11 -14.02
N PRO A 182 -6.12 -7.35 -14.63
CA PRO A 182 -6.46 -6.15 -15.37
C PRO A 182 -7.26 -6.43 -16.65
N TYR A 183 -8.46 -5.85 -16.76
CA TYR A 183 -9.34 -5.95 -17.94
C TYR A 183 -8.80 -5.25 -19.22
N ASN A 184 -7.57 -4.71 -19.18
CA ASN A 184 -6.83 -4.11 -20.30
C ASN A 184 -7.69 -3.24 -21.24
N LYS A 185 -8.38 -2.23 -20.67
CA LYS A 185 -9.27 -1.30 -21.39
C LYS A 185 -10.45 -1.97 -22.14
N GLY A 186 -10.82 -3.20 -21.80
CA GLY A 186 -11.85 -3.99 -22.50
C GLY A 186 -11.29 -5.02 -23.48
N LYS A 187 -10.00 -5.38 -23.35
CA LYS A 187 -9.29 -6.36 -24.20
C LYS A 187 -8.36 -7.26 -23.35
N PRO A 188 -8.89 -7.98 -22.34
CA PRO A 188 -8.08 -8.79 -21.42
C PRO A 188 -7.25 -9.86 -22.14
N GLU A 189 -7.72 -10.37 -23.27
CA GLU A 189 -7.01 -11.33 -24.14
C GLU A 189 -5.69 -10.77 -24.69
N LYS A 190 -5.54 -9.44 -24.74
CA LYS A 190 -4.30 -8.74 -25.14
C LYS A 190 -3.54 -8.15 -23.95
N GLY A 191 -3.99 -8.45 -22.72
CA GLY A 191 -3.33 -8.00 -21.50
C GLY A 191 -2.01 -8.75 -21.32
N LEU A 192 -0.94 -8.00 -21.08
CA LEU A 192 0.34 -8.53 -20.61
C LEU A 192 0.50 -8.19 -19.12
N PRO A 193 1.17 -9.05 -18.33
CA PRO A 193 1.46 -8.73 -16.94
C PRO A 193 2.40 -7.51 -16.86
N TRP A 194 2.32 -6.76 -15.78
CA TRP A 194 3.04 -5.49 -15.69
C TRP A 194 4.55 -5.70 -15.60
N SER A 195 5.31 -4.89 -16.35
CA SER A 195 6.77 -4.84 -16.25
C SER A 195 7.26 -4.12 -14.99
N THR A 196 6.44 -3.21 -14.46
CA THR A 196 6.68 -2.40 -13.25
C THR A 196 5.34 -2.21 -12.52
N MET A 197 5.35 -2.19 -11.19
CA MET A 197 4.14 -1.99 -10.39
C MET A 197 3.46 -0.66 -10.75
N PRO A 198 2.12 -0.63 -11.00
CA PRO A 198 1.39 0.62 -11.16
C PRO A 198 1.29 1.37 -9.82
N PHE A 199 1.86 2.58 -9.78
CA PHE A 199 2.00 3.38 -8.55
C PHE A 199 0.69 3.65 -7.79
N TYR A 200 -0.45 3.69 -8.48
CA TYR A 200 -1.76 3.97 -7.89
C TYR A 200 -2.31 2.82 -7.02
N TYR A 201 -1.67 1.64 -7.01
CA TYR A 201 -1.93 0.59 -6.03
C TYR A 201 -1.12 0.75 -4.73
N MET A 202 -0.07 1.60 -4.71
CA MET A 202 0.76 1.77 -3.51
C MET A 202 -0.04 2.23 -2.27
N PRO A 203 -1.01 3.18 -2.37
CA PRO A 203 -1.88 3.51 -1.23
C PRO A 203 -2.67 2.31 -0.70
N GLN A 204 -3.19 1.46 -1.59
CA GLN A 204 -3.96 0.27 -1.20
C GLN A 204 -3.07 -0.71 -0.45
N VAL A 205 -1.92 -1.08 -1.03
CA VAL A 205 -1.02 -2.09 -0.47
C VAL A 205 -0.46 -1.61 0.88
N GLN A 206 -0.01 -0.36 0.97
CA GLN A 206 0.51 0.19 2.25
C GLN A 206 -0.58 0.27 3.32
N GLY A 207 -1.82 0.61 2.94
CA GLY A 207 -2.97 0.55 3.85
C GLY A 207 -3.30 -0.86 4.35
N GLN A 208 -3.14 -1.88 3.50
CA GLN A 208 -3.32 -3.29 3.90
C GLN A 208 -2.21 -3.72 4.87
N LEU A 209 -0.97 -3.34 4.60
CA LEU A 209 0.18 -3.63 5.48
C LEU A 209 0.02 -3.02 6.86
N GLU A 210 -0.52 -1.80 6.95
CA GLU A 210 -0.82 -1.17 8.23
C GLU A 210 -1.96 -1.88 8.97
N ILE A 211 -3.14 -1.96 8.36
CA ILE A 211 -4.37 -2.48 8.98
C ILE A 211 -4.21 -3.93 9.44
N MET A 212 -3.44 -4.74 8.69
CA MET A 212 -3.21 -6.14 9.02
C MET A 212 -2.02 -6.37 9.96
N ASP A 213 -1.25 -5.34 10.31
CA ASP A 213 0.07 -5.42 10.92
C ASP A 213 0.98 -6.45 10.23
N ARG A 214 1.41 -6.13 9.01
CA ARG A 214 2.26 -6.98 8.16
C ARG A 214 3.38 -6.15 7.55
N GLU A 215 4.59 -6.68 7.54
CA GLU A 215 5.76 -5.94 7.04
C GLU A 215 5.96 -6.05 5.51
N TRP A 216 5.25 -6.96 4.83
CA TRP A 216 5.37 -7.13 3.37
C TRP A 216 4.12 -7.73 2.69
N ALA A 217 3.94 -7.40 1.41
CA ALA A 217 2.92 -7.94 0.52
C ALA A 217 3.53 -8.39 -0.82
N ASP A 218 2.92 -9.39 -1.45
CA ASP A 218 3.06 -9.68 -2.87
C ASP A 218 1.87 -9.09 -3.63
N LEU A 219 2.12 -8.08 -4.47
CA LEU A 219 1.17 -7.64 -5.48
C LEU A 219 1.35 -8.49 -6.72
N TYR A 220 0.33 -9.30 -7.04
CA TYR A 220 0.33 -10.25 -8.14
C TYR A 220 -0.55 -9.76 -9.28
N CYS A 221 0.05 -9.52 -10.44
CA CYS A 221 -0.67 -9.23 -11.68
C CYS A 221 -0.82 -10.52 -12.49
N TRP A 222 -2.06 -10.91 -12.78
CA TRP A 222 -2.36 -12.07 -13.61
C TRP A 222 -3.10 -11.67 -14.89
N THR A 223 -2.69 -12.22 -16.02
CA THR A 223 -3.36 -12.06 -17.31
C THR A 223 -3.40 -13.40 -18.05
N PRO A 224 -4.25 -13.57 -19.08
CA PRO A 224 -4.24 -14.76 -19.92
C PRO A 224 -2.89 -15.07 -20.62
N ASN A 225 -2.00 -14.07 -20.73
CA ASN A 225 -0.71 -14.20 -21.43
C ASN A 225 0.49 -14.39 -20.47
N GLY A 226 0.28 -14.37 -19.16
CA GLY A 226 1.33 -14.48 -18.14
C GLY A 226 1.04 -13.68 -16.87
N SER A 227 2.00 -13.68 -15.95
CA SER A 227 1.85 -13.08 -14.61
C SER A 227 3.13 -12.40 -14.11
N THR A 228 3.02 -11.47 -13.15
CA THR A 228 4.16 -10.89 -12.42
C THR A 228 3.88 -10.72 -10.93
N ILE A 229 4.89 -11.00 -10.10
CA ILE A 229 4.84 -10.83 -8.64
C ILE A 229 5.79 -9.69 -8.23
N PHE A 230 5.26 -8.66 -7.57
CA PHE A 230 6.04 -7.57 -6.98
C PHE A 230 5.99 -7.62 -5.46
N ARG A 231 7.15 -7.68 -4.81
CA ARG A 231 7.29 -7.56 -3.35
C ARG A 231 7.28 -6.09 -2.95
N VAL A 232 6.34 -5.73 -2.09
CA VAL A 232 6.22 -4.41 -1.46
C VAL A 232 6.47 -4.57 0.05
N CYS A 233 7.32 -3.73 0.63
CA CYS A 233 7.57 -3.67 2.07
C CYS A 233 6.79 -2.52 2.71
N ARG A 234 6.47 -2.60 4.01
CA ARG A 234 5.76 -1.56 4.77
C ARG A 234 6.64 -0.32 4.92
N GLU A 235 6.15 0.83 4.45
CA GLU A 235 6.87 2.10 4.42
C GLU A 235 6.18 3.11 5.32
N ARG A 236 6.60 3.15 6.59
CA ARG A 236 5.94 3.93 7.66
C ARG A 236 5.89 5.42 7.36
N GLY A 237 6.98 6.00 6.84
CA GLY A 237 7.03 7.41 6.39
C GLY A 237 6.26 7.71 5.08
N TYR A 238 5.70 6.69 4.43
CA TYR A 238 4.67 6.85 3.40
C TYR A 238 3.27 6.67 3.98
N TRP A 239 3.07 5.70 4.89
CA TRP A 239 1.84 5.54 5.65
C TRP A 239 1.45 6.82 6.38
N GLU A 240 2.37 7.40 7.18
CA GLU A 240 2.18 8.69 7.86
C GLU A 240 1.65 9.78 6.91
N LEU A 241 2.29 9.93 5.74
CA LEU A 241 1.87 10.91 4.73
C LEU A 241 0.44 10.65 4.24
N ILE A 242 0.11 9.42 3.84
CA ILE A 242 -1.22 9.15 3.30
C ILE A 242 -2.28 9.13 4.40
N HIS A 243 -1.95 8.75 5.63
CA HIS A 243 -2.85 8.73 6.77
C HIS A 243 -3.36 10.14 7.12
N GLU A 244 -2.50 11.15 7.16
CA GLU A 244 -2.91 12.56 7.32
C GLU A 244 -3.97 12.97 6.27
N MET A 245 -3.73 12.59 5.01
CA MET A 245 -4.62 12.91 3.89
C MET A 245 -5.94 12.10 3.92
N LEU A 246 -5.90 10.86 4.41
CA LEU A 246 -7.09 10.02 4.60
C LEU A 246 -7.93 10.53 5.78
N ARG A 247 -7.30 11.07 6.83
CA ARG A 247 -8.01 11.69 7.96
C ARG A 247 -8.74 12.95 7.55
N GLU A 248 -8.13 13.86 6.79
CA GLU A 248 -8.83 15.05 6.29
C GLU A 248 -10.06 14.63 5.46
N PHE A 249 -9.89 13.75 4.48
CA PHE A 249 -11.01 13.22 3.70
C PHE A 249 -12.13 12.60 4.57
N TRP A 250 -11.80 11.91 5.65
CA TRP A 250 -12.81 11.26 6.48
C TRP A 250 -13.43 12.20 7.53
N TRP A 251 -12.61 12.83 8.36
CA TRP A 251 -13.03 13.60 9.53
C TRP A 251 -13.34 15.07 9.23
N GLU A 252 -12.79 15.66 8.16
CA GLU A 252 -13.10 17.04 7.74
C GLU A 252 -14.16 17.08 6.62
N ASN A 253 -14.34 15.99 5.85
CA ASN A 253 -15.34 15.94 4.77
C ASN A 253 -16.48 14.93 5.00
N VAL A 254 -16.22 13.64 5.25
CA VAL A 254 -17.27 12.60 5.26
C VAL A 254 -18.11 12.62 6.54
N VAL A 255 -17.48 12.65 7.71
CA VAL A 255 -18.15 12.60 9.02
C VAL A 255 -19.06 13.81 9.25
N PRO A 256 -18.60 15.07 9.16
CA PRO A 256 -19.46 16.22 9.41
C PRO A 256 -20.59 16.36 8.36
N ALA A 257 -20.37 15.93 7.12
CA ALA A 257 -21.42 15.85 6.10
C ALA A 257 -22.53 14.85 6.49
N ARG A 258 -22.18 13.68 7.04
CA ARG A 258 -23.15 12.70 7.57
C ARG A 258 -23.90 13.25 8.79
N GLU A 259 -23.22 13.98 9.67
CA GLU A 259 -23.84 14.61 10.83
C GLU A 259 -24.86 15.68 10.41
N ALA A 260 -24.47 16.61 9.52
CA ALA A 260 -25.36 17.62 8.95
C ALA A 260 -26.58 16.99 8.24
N LEU A 261 -26.36 15.93 7.44
CA LEU A 261 -27.43 15.18 6.77
C LEU A 261 -28.40 14.53 7.76
N SER A 262 -27.89 13.89 8.82
CA SER A 262 -28.74 13.26 9.86
C SER A 262 -29.55 14.28 10.67
N LEU A 263 -29.14 15.55 10.66
CA LEU A 263 -29.83 16.68 11.29
C LEU A 263 -30.68 17.48 10.29
N GLY A 264 -30.85 17.00 9.05
CA GLY A 264 -31.69 17.62 8.02
C GLY A 264 -31.15 18.93 7.44
N ARG A 265 -29.86 19.23 7.60
CA ARG A 265 -29.25 20.51 7.19
C ARG A 265 -28.54 20.37 5.83
N GLU A 266 -29.32 20.10 4.79
CA GLU A 266 -28.82 19.81 3.43
C GLU A 266 -27.88 20.89 2.87
N GLU A 267 -28.15 22.18 3.12
CA GLU A 267 -27.29 23.29 2.69
C GLU A 267 -25.88 23.24 3.31
N GLU A 268 -25.75 22.71 4.53
CA GLU A 268 -24.45 22.57 5.21
C GLU A 268 -23.65 21.37 4.66
N VAL A 269 -24.34 20.32 4.17
CA VAL A 269 -23.70 19.11 3.63
C VAL A 269 -22.77 19.43 2.45
N GLU A 270 -23.19 20.30 1.53
CA GLU A 270 -22.36 20.73 0.40
C GLU A 270 -21.13 21.56 0.82
N SER A 271 -21.12 22.17 2.02
CA SER A 271 -19.95 22.91 2.52
C SER A 271 -18.77 22.00 2.88
N TYR A 272 -19.05 20.74 3.24
CA TYR A 272 -18.04 19.73 3.57
C TYR A 272 -17.47 18.99 2.36
N LYS A 273 -17.87 19.38 1.15
CA LYS A 273 -17.44 18.77 -0.11
C LYS A 273 -15.93 18.88 -0.35
N PRO A 274 -15.22 17.76 -0.56
CA PRO A 274 -13.78 17.80 -0.77
C PRO A 274 -13.42 18.43 -2.12
N THR A 275 -12.30 19.15 -2.16
CA THR A 275 -11.63 19.53 -3.41
C THR A 275 -11.27 18.29 -4.24
N SER A 276 -11.10 18.44 -5.56
CA SER A 276 -10.73 17.31 -6.45
C SER A 276 -9.40 16.64 -6.08
N THR A 277 -8.48 17.39 -5.46
CA THR A 277 -7.18 16.91 -4.96
C THR A 277 -6.86 17.51 -3.59
N HIS A 278 -6.12 16.79 -2.75
CA HIS A 278 -5.59 17.30 -1.49
C HIS A 278 -4.25 18.06 -1.72
N LYS A 279 -3.89 18.99 -0.83
CA LYS A 279 -2.66 19.82 -0.92
C LYS A 279 -1.36 19.01 -1.06
N GLN A 280 -1.33 17.77 -0.58
CA GLN A 280 -0.18 16.85 -0.68
C GLN A 280 -0.29 15.78 -1.79
N THR A 281 -1.35 15.77 -2.62
CA THR A 281 -1.55 14.77 -3.69
C THR A 281 -0.32 14.60 -4.59
N GLY A 282 0.33 15.68 -5.01
CA GLY A 282 1.54 15.62 -5.83
C GLY A 282 2.73 14.92 -5.14
N VAL A 283 2.89 15.14 -3.83
CA VAL A 283 3.93 14.48 -3.01
C VAL A 283 3.62 13.00 -2.84
N ALA A 284 2.35 12.65 -2.56
CA ALA A 284 1.91 11.27 -2.44
C ALA A 284 2.09 10.50 -3.76
N ILE A 285 1.74 11.08 -4.91
CA ILE A 285 1.98 10.48 -6.24
C ILE A 285 3.49 10.27 -6.46
N SER A 286 4.33 11.29 -6.20
CA SER A 286 5.78 11.21 -6.38
C SER A 286 6.41 10.09 -5.52
N LYS A 287 6.07 10.01 -4.23
CA LYS A 287 6.50 8.89 -3.37
C LYS A 287 5.97 7.55 -3.87
N SER A 288 4.72 7.48 -4.33
CA SER A 288 4.12 6.23 -4.84
C SER A 288 4.85 5.71 -6.08
N ILE A 289 5.25 6.61 -6.99
CA ILE A 289 6.02 6.26 -8.20
C ILE A 289 7.37 5.69 -7.79
N LYS A 290 8.08 6.36 -6.87
CA LYS A 290 9.37 5.87 -6.36
C LYS A 290 9.24 4.49 -5.70
N LEU A 291 8.31 4.33 -4.75
CA LEU A 291 8.11 3.04 -4.09
C LEU A 291 7.71 1.92 -5.05
N ALA A 292 6.98 2.24 -6.13
CA ALA A 292 6.59 1.27 -7.15
C ALA A 292 7.72 0.93 -8.15
N SER A 293 8.71 1.82 -8.35
CA SER A 293 9.96 1.48 -9.05
C SER A 293 10.93 0.68 -8.18
N ASP A 294 10.92 0.94 -6.87
CA ASP A 294 11.78 0.26 -5.89
C ASP A 294 11.20 -1.10 -5.47
N ALA A 295 9.91 -1.37 -5.76
CA ALA A 295 9.24 -2.64 -5.49
C ALA A 295 9.88 -3.80 -6.29
N LYS A 296 10.39 -4.79 -5.56
CA LYS A 296 11.17 -5.88 -6.14
C LYS A 296 10.28 -6.82 -6.94
N LEU A 297 10.46 -6.86 -8.27
CA LEU A 297 9.96 -7.95 -9.10
C LEU A 297 10.59 -9.26 -8.61
N LEU A 298 9.78 -10.21 -8.15
CA LEU A 298 10.24 -11.53 -7.70
C LEU A 298 10.14 -12.58 -8.81
N CYS A 299 9.11 -12.48 -9.64
CA CYS A 299 8.78 -13.49 -10.63
C CYS A 299 8.10 -12.84 -11.83
N ARG A 300 8.41 -13.34 -13.02
CA ARG A 300 7.66 -13.08 -14.26
C ARG A 300 7.38 -14.40 -14.95
N GLU A 301 6.13 -14.58 -15.35
CA GLU A 301 5.69 -15.64 -16.23
C GLU A 301 5.25 -15.01 -17.55
N ILE A 302 5.70 -15.56 -18.69
CA ILE A 302 5.18 -15.25 -20.02
C ILE A 302 5.05 -16.55 -20.80
N ALA A 303 3.88 -16.80 -21.40
CA ALA A 303 3.62 -18.01 -22.20
C ALA A 303 4.03 -19.33 -21.51
N GLY A 304 3.82 -19.43 -20.19
CA GLY A 304 4.16 -20.60 -19.36
C GLY A 304 5.63 -20.73 -18.95
N HIS A 305 6.54 -19.90 -19.49
CA HIS A 305 7.92 -19.81 -19.00
C HIS A 305 7.98 -18.92 -17.76
N VAL A 306 8.57 -19.42 -16.68
CA VAL A 306 8.66 -18.74 -15.37
C VAL A 306 10.11 -18.38 -15.08
N GLU A 307 10.37 -17.08 -14.89
CA GLU A 307 11.66 -16.51 -14.49
C GLU A 307 11.57 -15.91 -13.08
N PHE A 308 12.49 -16.29 -12.19
CA PHE A 308 12.63 -15.73 -10.85
C PHE A 308 13.81 -14.77 -10.77
N TYR A 309 13.59 -13.61 -10.14
CA TYR A 309 14.61 -12.58 -9.97
C TYR A 309 15.12 -12.55 -8.53
N ARG A 310 16.44 -12.37 -8.36
CA ARG A 310 17.14 -12.42 -7.07
C ARG A 310 17.18 -11.09 -6.33
#